data_AF-A0A1H6WNL7-F1
#
_entry.id   AF-A0A1H6WNL7-F1
#
_cell.length_a   1.000
_cell.length_b   1.000
_cell.length_c   1.000
_cell.angle_alpha   90.00
_cell.angle_beta   90.00
_cell.angle_gamma   90.00
#
_symmetry.space_group_name_H-M   'P 1'
#
loop_
_entity.id
_entity.type
_entity.pdbx_description
1 polymer ?
#
loop_
_entity_poly.entity_id
_entity_poly.type
_entity_poly.pdbx_seq_one_letter_code
_entity_poly.pdbx_strand_id
1 'polypeptide(L)'
;MLVLLALGFTQHSDRDLPVVNTKNGGLFLPDGFEATVVVDSLPGRARHLAVNDNGDIYVKARFADKGESVIALRDTNNDGRADIIKRFGGAAKERAYGTAMRIYKGYLYFSSELVVYRYKLTPGKLVPESPEEVILTDDHPHGMHEHIAKPITFDDKGFMYVPFGANSNACQEQNRTPGSKGMDPCPILEDHGGIWKFDANKTGQLQKDGTKFATGLRSVVALDWNFQDNNLYAVQHGRDDLLRLWPQLYNGWQSALLPSEEFLRIKEGTHAGWPYCYWDQMQAKKVLNPEYGGDGKIVGQCDQYEKPLIGFPGHWAPNDILFYQGSQFPEHYKNGSFIAFHGSTNRAPYPQSSYFIGFVPFKNGQVAGEYEIFADGFAGLDPIVNVSDAVYRPMGIAMGPDGSIYIAETEKGKIWKVTYKGNKKKFAKPALAKMEQRKTMTHIRTPDFVNDNLDKDKPVAGGKVYSVYCTACHQRNGMGDSQRFPPLGGAEWVTGDKERLIKVLLNGLEGPIEVKGQAYNNVMPQHSFLKDEEISEVLTHIRSNFGNNAGPVTTEEVAKVRASIK
;
A
#
# COMPACT_ATOMS: atom_id res chain seq x y z
N MET A 1 4.71 -8.51 -68.99
CA MET A 1 3.35 -8.81 -68.53
C MET A 1 3.46 -10.15 -67.81
N LEU A 2 3.51 -10.27 -66.49
CA LEU A 2 2.76 -9.60 -65.42
C LEU A 2 3.70 -9.35 -64.21
N VAL A 3 3.48 -8.23 -63.55
CA VAL A 3 4.09 -7.80 -62.29
C VAL A 3 3.40 -8.52 -61.13
N LEU A 4 4.15 -9.06 -60.15
CA LEU A 4 3.63 -9.34 -58.82
C LEU A 4 4.48 -8.60 -57.77
N LEU A 5 3.87 -7.58 -57.18
CA LEU A 5 4.37 -6.81 -56.04
C LEU A 5 4.47 -7.71 -54.80
N ALA A 6 5.66 -7.74 -54.18
CA ALA A 6 5.80 -8.13 -52.78
C ALA A 6 5.46 -6.91 -51.90
N LEU A 7 4.26 -6.91 -51.31
CA LEU A 7 3.88 -5.98 -50.25
C LEU A 7 4.37 -6.54 -48.92
N GLY A 8 5.46 -5.98 -48.41
CA GLY A 8 5.89 -6.18 -47.01
C GLY A 8 4.91 -5.48 -46.08
N PHE A 9 4.32 -6.22 -45.14
CA PHE A 9 3.62 -5.63 -44.02
C PHE A 9 4.64 -5.30 -42.92
N THR A 10 4.86 -4.01 -42.70
CA THR A 10 5.51 -3.47 -41.51
C THR A 10 4.61 -3.73 -40.30
N GLN A 11 5.13 -4.41 -39.26
CA GLN A 11 4.54 -4.38 -37.93
C GLN A 11 4.50 -2.93 -37.44
N HIS A 12 3.29 -2.40 -37.21
CA HIS A 12 3.10 -1.15 -36.49
C HIS A 12 3.56 -1.35 -35.04
N SER A 13 4.58 -0.59 -34.65
CA SER A 13 5.04 -0.41 -33.28
C SER A 13 3.99 0.30 -32.43
N ASP A 14 3.93 -0.13 -31.18
CA ASP A 14 3.51 0.59 -29.98
C ASP A 14 2.28 1.50 -30.04
N ARG A 15 1.27 1.09 -29.26
CA ARG A 15 0.10 1.91 -28.91
C ARG A 15 0.56 3.14 -28.13
N ASP A 16 0.78 4.25 -28.83
CA ASP A 16 0.62 5.58 -28.25
C ASP A 16 -0.83 5.75 -27.81
N LEU A 17 -1.08 5.51 -26.51
CA LEU A 17 -2.30 5.98 -25.89
C LEU A 17 -2.27 7.51 -25.93
N PRO A 18 -3.31 8.19 -26.45
CA PRO A 18 -3.30 9.63 -26.56
C PRO A 18 -3.15 10.27 -25.17
N VAL A 19 -2.18 11.19 -25.06
CA VAL A 19 -1.97 12.02 -23.87
C VAL A 19 -3.21 12.88 -23.66
N VAL A 20 -4.07 12.48 -22.73
CA VAL A 20 -5.19 13.30 -22.28
C VAL A 20 -4.60 14.42 -21.41
N ASN A 21 -4.27 15.55 -22.04
CA ASN A 21 -3.78 16.74 -21.35
C ASN A 21 -4.95 17.45 -20.65
N THR A 22 -5.38 16.91 -19.51
CA THR A 22 -6.24 17.64 -18.57
C THR A 22 -5.39 18.64 -17.79
N LYS A 23 -5.93 19.84 -17.55
CA LYS A 23 -5.38 20.78 -16.55
C LYS A 23 -5.04 20.03 -15.25
N ASN A 24 -3.85 20.26 -14.69
CA ASN A 24 -3.31 19.57 -13.49
C ASN A 24 -3.12 18.04 -13.61
N GLY A 25 -3.13 17.47 -14.82
CA GLY A 25 -2.92 16.03 -15.00
C GLY A 25 -3.95 15.15 -14.27
N GLY A 26 -5.16 15.67 -14.05
CA GLY A 26 -6.26 14.97 -13.38
C GLY A 26 -6.40 15.26 -11.88
N LEU A 27 -5.49 16.05 -11.29
CA LEU A 27 -5.52 16.33 -9.85
C LEU A 27 -6.38 17.54 -9.48
N PHE A 28 -7.14 17.39 -8.39
CA PHE A 28 -7.76 18.46 -7.62
C PHE A 28 -6.78 18.92 -6.54
N LEU A 29 -6.57 20.24 -6.44
CA LEU A 29 -5.62 20.88 -5.53
C LEU A 29 -6.24 22.15 -4.92
N PRO A 30 -5.73 22.63 -3.76
CA PRO A 30 -6.10 23.93 -3.23
C PRO A 30 -5.83 25.07 -4.21
N ASP A 31 -6.58 26.16 -4.08
CA ASP A 31 -6.42 27.32 -4.96
C ASP A 31 -4.99 27.90 -4.86
N GLY A 32 -4.44 28.24 -6.03
CA GLY A 32 -3.08 28.72 -6.18
C GLY A 32 -2.04 27.61 -6.38
N PHE A 33 -2.41 26.33 -6.25
CA PHE A 33 -1.57 25.20 -6.65
C PHE A 33 -1.83 24.76 -8.09
N GLU A 34 -0.77 24.30 -8.75
CA GLU A 34 -0.79 23.71 -10.08
C GLU A 34 0.06 22.43 -10.09
N ALA A 35 -0.30 21.48 -10.96
CA ALA A 35 0.49 20.27 -11.17
C ALA A 35 0.93 20.14 -12.63
N THR A 36 2.22 19.94 -12.84
CA THR A 36 2.81 19.54 -14.13
C THR A 36 3.03 18.03 -14.11
N VAL A 37 2.59 17.33 -15.15
CA VAL A 37 2.93 15.92 -15.33
C VAL A 37 4.37 15.82 -15.80
N VAL A 38 5.26 15.28 -14.96
CA VAL A 38 6.68 15.07 -15.27
C VAL A 38 6.86 13.96 -16.30
N VAL A 39 6.12 12.86 -16.10
CA VAL A 39 6.07 11.71 -17.00
C VAL A 39 4.71 11.03 -16.84
N ASP A 40 4.12 10.56 -17.94
CA ASP A 40 2.77 9.97 -17.94
C ASP A 40 2.74 8.50 -17.50
N SER A 41 3.84 7.78 -17.70
CA SER A 41 4.02 6.39 -17.30
C SER A 41 5.49 6.02 -17.28
N LEU A 42 5.88 5.09 -16.42
CA LEU A 42 7.23 4.54 -16.37
C LEU A 42 7.23 3.02 -16.53
N PRO A 43 8.20 2.46 -17.27
CA PRO A 43 8.39 1.01 -17.29
C PRO A 43 8.67 0.50 -15.88
N GLY A 44 8.14 -0.68 -15.53
CA GLY A 44 8.23 -1.22 -14.17
C GLY A 44 7.33 -0.52 -13.14
N ARG A 45 6.65 0.59 -13.49
CA ARG A 45 5.76 1.43 -12.66
C ARG A 45 6.50 2.09 -11.48
N ALA A 46 6.11 3.29 -11.08
CA ALA A 46 6.81 4.01 -10.00
C ALA A 46 6.37 3.51 -8.61
N ARG A 47 7.30 3.51 -7.64
CA ARG A 47 6.99 3.40 -6.20
C ARG A 47 7.42 4.67 -5.50
N HIS A 48 8.58 4.64 -4.84
CA HIS A 48 9.16 5.78 -4.13
C HIS A 48 10.11 6.54 -5.04
N LEU A 49 10.27 7.83 -4.77
CA LEU A 49 11.16 8.71 -5.51
C LEU A 49 11.95 9.62 -4.57
N ALA A 50 13.07 10.15 -5.07
CA ALA A 50 13.84 11.22 -4.46
C ALA A 50 14.26 12.21 -5.54
N VAL A 51 14.42 13.48 -5.16
CA VAL A 51 14.85 14.54 -6.07
C VAL A 51 16.17 15.10 -5.54
N ASN A 52 17.16 15.17 -6.41
CA ASN A 52 18.49 15.66 -6.08
C ASN A 52 18.55 17.20 -6.16
N ASP A 53 19.61 17.79 -5.60
CA ASP A 53 19.78 19.26 -5.54
C ASP A 53 19.84 19.92 -6.92
N ASN A 54 20.26 19.17 -7.95
CA ASN A 54 20.28 19.63 -9.34
C ASN A 54 18.96 19.42 -10.09
N GLY A 55 17.92 18.91 -9.43
CA GLY A 55 16.61 18.63 -10.02
C GLY A 55 16.44 17.26 -10.67
N ASP A 56 17.50 16.43 -10.70
CA ASP A 56 17.37 15.04 -11.17
C ASP A 56 16.42 14.25 -10.28
N ILE A 57 15.57 13.44 -10.88
CA ILE A 57 14.58 12.63 -10.17
C ILE A 57 14.99 11.18 -10.27
N TYR A 58 15.08 10.51 -9.14
CA TYR A 58 15.36 9.08 -9.04
C TYR A 58 14.12 8.37 -8.54
N VAL A 59 13.77 7.25 -9.17
CA VAL A 59 12.56 6.49 -8.88
C VAL A 59 12.95 5.04 -8.67
N LYS A 60 12.52 4.47 -7.55
CA LYS A 60 12.51 3.02 -7.39
C LYS A 60 11.26 2.49 -8.10
N ALA A 61 11.45 1.65 -9.10
CA ALA A 61 10.34 1.01 -9.80
C ALA A 61 9.72 -0.10 -8.94
N ARG A 62 8.42 -0.35 -9.14
CA ARG A 62 7.67 -1.42 -8.49
C ARG A 62 8.20 -2.78 -8.93
N PHE A 63 8.45 -2.93 -10.23
CA PHE A 63 8.99 -4.13 -10.85
C PHE A 63 10.24 -3.77 -11.66
N ALA A 64 11.19 -4.69 -11.73
CA ALA A 64 12.31 -4.54 -12.65
C ALA A 64 11.81 -4.59 -14.10
N ASP A 65 12.35 -3.71 -14.93
CA ASP A 65 12.19 -3.73 -16.39
C ASP A 65 13.55 -4.00 -17.01
N LYS A 66 13.64 -5.04 -17.84
CA LYS A 66 14.91 -5.49 -18.45
C LYS A 66 16.04 -5.74 -17.44
N GLY A 67 15.67 -6.20 -16.23
CA GLY A 67 16.62 -6.50 -15.16
C GLY A 67 17.07 -5.29 -14.33
N GLU A 68 16.53 -4.10 -14.61
CA GLU A 68 16.86 -2.87 -13.90
C GLU A 68 15.62 -2.35 -13.15
N SER A 69 15.80 -1.86 -11.92
CA SER A 69 14.67 -1.42 -11.08
C SER A 69 14.81 0.00 -10.53
N VAL A 70 15.82 0.75 -10.96
CA VAL A 70 15.95 2.19 -10.69
C VAL A 70 15.84 2.98 -11.99
N ILE A 71 15.16 4.12 -11.93
CA ILE A 71 14.94 5.01 -13.08
C ILE A 71 15.42 6.41 -12.70
N ALA A 72 16.28 7.00 -13.52
CA ALA A 72 16.69 8.40 -13.44
C ALA A 72 15.98 9.22 -14.52
N LEU A 73 15.46 10.37 -14.14
CA LEU A 73 14.77 11.30 -15.01
C LEU A 73 15.44 12.68 -14.93
N ARG A 74 15.55 13.36 -16.08
CA ARG A 74 16.05 14.73 -16.18
C ARG A 74 15.21 15.54 -17.15
N ASP A 75 14.97 16.78 -16.75
CA ASP A 75 14.40 17.85 -17.57
C ASP A 75 15.55 18.79 -17.97
N THR A 76 15.85 18.89 -19.27
CA THR A 76 16.94 19.71 -19.80
C THR A 76 16.49 21.07 -20.32
N ASN A 77 15.18 21.26 -20.53
CA ASN A 77 14.61 22.48 -21.07
C ASN A 77 13.84 23.31 -20.01
N ASN A 78 13.70 22.78 -18.79
CA ASN A 78 13.00 23.35 -17.64
C ASN A 78 11.50 23.59 -17.86
N ASP A 79 10.84 22.77 -18.70
CA ASP A 79 9.38 22.83 -18.90
C ASP A 79 8.59 22.02 -17.83
N GLY A 80 9.30 21.33 -16.94
CA GLY A 80 8.76 20.50 -15.88
C GLY A 80 8.47 19.05 -16.30
N ARG A 81 8.75 18.68 -17.55
CA ARG A 81 8.66 17.31 -18.07
C ARG A 81 10.05 16.71 -18.28
N ALA A 82 10.19 15.43 -17.98
CA ALA A 82 11.44 14.73 -18.22
C ALA A 82 11.61 14.43 -19.71
N ASP A 83 12.73 14.83 -20.29
CA ASP A 83 13.12 14.50 -21.67
C ASP A 83 14.18 13.39 -21.73
N ILE A 84 14.91 13.16 -20.64
CA ILE A 84 15.81 12.02 -20.49
C ILE A 84 15.25 11.09 -19.41
N ILE A 85 15.08 9.82 -19.78
CA ILE A 85 14.69 8.73 -18.87
C ILE A 85 15.67 7.57 -19.07
N LYS A 86 16.34 7.15 -18.00
CA LYS A 86 17.34 6.07 -18.01
C LYS A 86 17.04 5.07 -16.90
N ARG A 87 17.10 3.78 -17.22
CA ARG A 87 17.08 2.70 -16.22
C ARG A 87 18.51 2.34 -15.84
N PHE A 88 18.69 1.87 -14.61
CA PHE A 88 19.94 1.33 -14.08
C PHE A 88 19.67 0.55 -12.78
N GLY A 89 20.66 -0.24 -12.34
CA GLY A 89 20.74 -0.77 -10.98
C GLY A 89 19.59 -1.67 -10.50
N GLY A 90 19.72 -2.12 -9.26
CA GLY A 90 18.74 -2.97 -8.58
C GLY A 90 18.54 -4.31 -9.26
N ALA A 91 19.65 -5.03 -9.48
CA ALA A 91 19.74 -6.31 -10.18
C ALA A 91 19.23 -7.52 -9.36
N ALA A 92 18.45 -7.30 -8.31
CA ALA A 92 17.87 -8.36 -7.50
C ALA A 92 17.04 -9.29 -8.40
N LYS A 93 17.41 -10.57 -8.47
CA LYS A 93 16.67 -11.58 -9.25
C LYS A 93 15.44 -12.09 -8.51
N GLU A 94 15.46 -12.02 -7.18
CA GLU A 94 14.38 -12.43 -6.29
C GLU A 94 13.96 -11.24 -5.42
N ARG A 95 12.66 -11.17 -5.10
CA ARG A 95 12.11 -10.16 -4.17
C ARG A 95 12.49 -8.71 -4.52
N ALA A 96 12.51 -8.44 -5.83
CA ALA A 96 12.92 -7.18 -6.43
C ALA A 96 11.89 -6.04 -6.30
N TYR A 97 10.80 -6.26 -5.56
CA TYR A 97 9.73 -5.29 -5.41
C TYR A 97 10.23 -4.02 -4.73
N GLY A 98 10.01 -2.86 -5.34
CA GLY A 98 10.54 -1.60 -4.86
C GLY A 98 9.89 -1.08 -3.57
N THR A 99 10.68 -0.53 -2.64
CA THR A 99 10.15 -0.10 -1.33
C THR A 99 10.63 1.27 -0.83
N ALA A 100 11.79 1.78 -1.25
CA ALA A 100 12.25 3.12 -0.88
C ALA A 100 13.14 3.77 -1.95
N MET A 101 13.22 5.10 -1.87
CA MET A 101 14.19 5.92 -2.59
C MET A 101 14.47 7.19 -1.78
N ARG A 102 15.73 7.42 -1.40
CA ARG A 102 16.18 8.54 -0.55
C ARG A 102 17.56 9.01 -0.97
N ILE A 103 17.84 10.30 -0.79
CA ILE A 103 19.21 10.85 -0.94
C ILE A 103 19.70 11.23 0.45
N TYR A 104 20.89 10.77 0.82
CA TYR A 104 21.50 11.06 2.10
C TYR A 104 23.01 11.20 1.95
N LYS A 105 23.57 12.34 2.41
CA LYS A 105 25.01 12.64 2.42
C LYS A 105 25.74 12.33 1.10
N GLY A 106 25.14 12.69 -0.04
CA GLY A 106 25.73 12.49 -1.38
C GLY A 106 25.59 11.08 -1.95
N TYR A 107 24.77 10.23 -1.33
CA TYR A 107 24.45 8.90 -1.84
C TYR A 107 22.96 8.77 -2.12
N LEU A 108 22.65 8.02 -3.18
CA LEU A 108 21.30 7.58 -3.52
C LEU A 108 21.07 6.22 -2.88
N TYR A 109 20.20 6.16 -1.88
CA TYR A 109 19.78 4.92 -1.23
C TYR A 109 18.43 4.47 -1.77
N PHE A 110 18.28 3.17 -1.96
CA PHE A 110 17.03 2.56 -2.40
C PHE A 110 16.96 1.13 -1.91
N SER A 111 15.76 0.56 -1.91
CA SER A 111 15.55 -0.77 -1.36
C SER A 111 14.54 -1.58 -2.17
N SER A 112 14.77 -2.89 -2.14
CA SER A 112 13.80 -3.91 -2.53
C SER A 112 13.20 -4.52 -1.24
N GLU A 113 12.58 -5.70 -1.29
CA GLU A 113 11.95 -6.28 -0.09
C GLU A 113 12.96 -6.78 0.95
N LEU A 114 14.14 -7.24 0.52
CA LEU A 114 15.14 -7.81 1.43
C LEU A 114 16.43 -7.01 1.54
N VAL A 115 16.66 -6.05 0.64
CA VAL A 115 17.99 -5.45 0.50
C VAL A 115 17.88 -3.93 0.39
N VAL A 116 18.75 -3.24 1.14
CA VAL A 116 19.01 -1.82 0.99
C VAL A 116 20.32 -1.65 0.24
N TYR A 117 20.27 -0.87 -0.82
CA TYR A 117 21.39 -0.55 -1.70
C TYR A 117 21.74 0.93 -1.60
N ARG A 118 22.94 1.30 -2.07
CA ARG A 118 23.22 2.68 -2.44
C ARG A 118 24.17 2.82 -3.63
N TYR A 119 24.10 3.98 -4.26
CA TYR A 119 25.12 4.51 -5.17
C TYR A 119 25.66 5.84 -4.67
N LYS A 120 26.93 6.14 -4.95
CA LYS A 120 27.47 7.49 -4.76
C LYS A 120 27.01 8.39 -5.90
N LEU A 121 26.43 9.54 -5.58
CA LEU A 121 26.05 10.53 -6.58
C LEU A 121 27.29 11.32 -7.02
N THR A 122 27.50 11.39 -8.33
CA THR A 122 28.57 12.20 -8.94
C THR A 122 27.96 13.48 -9.51
N PRO A 123 28.42 14.68 -9.12
CA PRO A 123 27.89 15.94 -9.63
C PRO A 123 27.81 15.98 -11.16
N GLY A 124 26.66 16.39 -11.70
CA GLY A 124 26.39 16.51 -13.14
C GLY A 124 26.04 15.20 -13.86
N LYS A 125 26.33 14.04 -13.28
CA LYS A 125 26.03 12.72 -13.86
C LYS A 125 24.63 12.28 -13.46
N LEU A 126 23.79 12.00 -14.46
CA LEU A 126 22.42 11.54 -14.20
C LEU A 126 22.40 10.12 -13.62
N VAL A 127 23.07 9.18 -14.29
CA VAL A 127 23.22 7.80 -13.81
C VAL A 127 24.52 7.72 -13.00
N PRO A 128 24.49 7.23 -11.76
CA PRO A 128 25.68 7.03 -10.95
C PRO A 128 26.71 6.10 -11.64
N GLU A 129 27.98 6.49 -11.60
CA GLU A 129 29.10 5.70 -12.16
C GLU A 129 29.79 4.83 -11.11
N SER A 130 29.44 5.00 -9.82
CA SER A 130 29.98 4.17 -8.74
C SER A 130 29.43 2.74 -8.82
N PRO A 131 30.12 1.75 -8.23
CA PRO A 131 29.51 0.45 -8.00
C PRO A 131 28.25 0.57 -7.12
N GLU A 132 27.35 -0.39 -7.28
CA GLU A 132 26.22 -0.60 -6.37
C GLU A 132 26.74 -1.22 -5.08
N GLU A 133 26.44 -0.62 -3.94
CA GLU A 133 26.83 -1.14 -2.64
C GLU A 133 25.62 -1.71 -1.90
N VAL A 134 25.76 -2.90 -1.32
CA VAL A 134 24.76 -3.49 -0.41
C VAL A 134 25.00 -2.98 1.00
N ILE A 135 23.98 -2.35 1.58
CA ILE A 135 24.05 -1.71 2.90
C ILE A 135 23.49 -2.61 3.98
N LEU A 136 22.33 -3.21 3.71
CA LEU A 136 21.63 -4.10 4.63
C LEU A 136 21.00 -5.23 3.83
N THR A 137 21.13 -6.45 4.35
CA THR A 137 20.37 -7.62 3.89
C THR A 137 19.52 -8.15 5.04
N ASP A 138 18.24 -8.37 4.76
CA ASP A 138 17.35 -9.14 5.61
C ASP A 138 17.46 -10.62 5.26
N ASP A 139 18.07 -11.38 6.17
CA ASP A 139 18.36 -12.81 6.06
C ASP A 139 17.35 -13.70 6.80
N HIS A 140 16.26 -13.14 7.32
CA HIS A 140 15.23 -13.90 8.01
C HIS A 140 14.40 -14.74 7.04
N PRO A 141 13.79 -15.84 7.50
CA PRO A 141 12.78 -16.54 6.72
C PRO A 141 11.53 -15.65 6.61
N HIS A 142 11.10 -15.42 5.38
CA HIS A 142 9.90 -14.64 5.10
C HIS A 142 8.87 -15.47 4.35
N GLY A 143 7.62 -15.42 4.78
CA GLY A 143 6.50 -15.87 3.94
C GLY A 143 6.52 -15.14 2.60
N MET A 144 6.01 -15.78 1.55
CA MET A 144 5.76 -15.10 0.28
C MET A 144 4.56 -14.18 0.52
N HIS A 145 4.77 -12.86 0.39
CA HIS A 145 3.72 -11.83 0.45
C HIS A 145 3.23 -11.35 1.82
N GLU A 146 4.04 -11.48 2.87
CA GLU A 146 3.81 -10.73 4.11
C GLU A 146 4.53 -9.36 4.10
N HIS A 147 4.53 -8.61 5.21
CA HIS A 147 5.00 -7.23 5.29
C HIS A 147 6.52 -7.05 5.20
N ILE A 148 7.07 -7.28 4.02
CA ILE A 148 8.50 -7.26 3.74
C ILE A 148 8.96 -5.96 3.08
N ALA A 149 8.15 -4.91 3.09
CA ALA A 149 8.62 -3.61 2.61
C ALA A 149 9.78 -3.10 3.47
N LYS A 150 10.78 -2.46 2.85
CA LYS A 150 11.96 -1.88 3.51
C LYS A 150 12.05 -0.38 3.25
N PRO A 151 11.09 0.45 3.69
CA PRO A 151 11.30 1.89 3.71
C PRO A 151 12.52 2.21 4.58
N ILE A 152 13.17 3.33 4.29
CA ILE A 152 14.34 3.80 5.04
C ILE A 152 14.23 5.29 5.27
N THR A 153 14.74 5.75 6.41
CA THR A 153 15.01 7.16 6.67
C THR A 153 16.27 7.30 7.53
N PHE A 154 16.75 8.53 7.67
CA PHE A 154 18.03 8.82 8.32
C PHE A 154 17.87 9.97 9.31
N ASP A 155 18.62 9.91 10.40
CA ASP A 155 18.81 11.09 11.25
C ASP A 155 20.07 11.89 10.85
N ASP A 156 20.28 13.01 11.53
CA ASP A 156 21.45 13.88 11.35
C ASP A 156 22.74 13.27 11.93
N LYS A 157 22.62 12.33 12.88
CA LYS A 157 23.71 11.64 13.58
C LYS A 157 24.37 10.53 12.78
N GLY A 158 23.80 10.15 11.63
CA GLY A 158 24.37 9.11 10.76
C GLY A 158 23.73 7.74 10.93
N PHE A 159 22.58 7.65 11.59
CA PHE A 159 21.85 6.40 11.71
C PHE A 159 20.79 6.27 10.60
N MET A 160 20.60 5.03 10.15
CA MET A 160 19.54 4.60 9.25
C MET A 160 18.50 3.80 10.03
N TYR A 161 17.23 4.09 9.82
CA TYR A 161 16.11 3.38 10.46
C TYR A 161 15.39 2.54 9.42
N VAL A 162 15.23 1.24 9.71
CA VAL A 162 14.64 0.26 8.79
C VAL A 162 13.63 -0.62 9.54
N PRO A 163 12.38 -0.72 9.08
CA PRO A 163 11.42 -1.65 9.67
C PRO A 163 11.62 -3.07 9.15
N PHE A 164 11.32 -4.03 10.02
CA PHE A 164 11.15 -5.43 9.68
C PHE A 164 9.69 -5.77 9.98
N GLY A 165 8.84 -5.71 8.97
CA GLY A 165 7.41 -5.94 9.15
C GLY A 165 7.10 -7.41 9.47
N ALA A 166 5.94 -7.62 10.09
CA ALA A 166 5.51 -8.92 10.57
C ALA A 166 5.12 -9.86 9.43
N ASN A 167 5.49 -11.13 9.58
CA ASN A 167 5.09 -12.24 8.71
C ASN A 167 3.72 -12.86 9.08
N SER A 168 2.86 -12.09 9.74
CA SER A 168 1.51 -12.52 10.14
C SER A 168 0.58 -11.32 10.26
N ASN A 169 -0.72 -11.57 10.13
CA ASN A 169 -1.73 -10.53 10.30
C ASN A 169 -1.83 -10.03 11.76
N ALA A 170 -1.87 -10.95 12.72
CA ALA A 170 -2.05 -10.67 14.15
C ALA A 170 -1.37 -11.71 15.07
N CYS A 171 -0.25 -12.31 14.62
CA CYS A 171 0.52 -13.31 15.36
C CYS A 171 -0.32 -14.50 15.85
N GLN A 172 -1.14 -15.04 14.94
CA GLN A 172 -2.08 -16.12 15.21
C GLN A 172 -1.40 -17.49 15.13
N GLU A 173 -1.89 -18.47 15.90
CA GLU A 173 -1.48 -19.87 15.77
C GLU A 173 -1.71 -20.39 14.34
N GLN A 174 -2.83 -20.00 13.72
CA GLN A 174 -3.15 -20.25 12.32
C GLN A 174 -3.46 -18.90 11.66
N ASN A 175 -2.48 -18.38 10.92
CA ASN A 175 -2.57 -17.06 10.28
C ASN A 175 -3.83 -16.94 9.42
N ARG A 176 -4.59 -15.85 9.60
CA ARG A 176 -5.77 -15.51 8.79
C ARG A 176 -6.90 -16.56 8.80
N THR A 177 -6.95 -17.43 9.80
CA THR A 177 -8.04 -18.40 10.04
C THR A 177 -9.05 -17.85 11.07
N PRO A 178 -10.37 -17.88 10.78
CA PRO A 178 -11.37 -17.41 11.74
C PRO A 178 -11.32 -18.11 13.08
N GLY A 179 -11.46 -17.33 14.15
CA GLY A 179 -11.38 -17.83 15.53
C GLY A 179 -10.00 -18.32 15.99
N SER A 180 -8.94 -18.24 15.17
CA SER A 180 -7.60 -18.63 15.59
C SER A 180 -7.07 -17.69 16.68
N LYS A 181 -6.55 -18.28 17.77
CA LYS A 181 -5.97 -17.56 18.89
C LYS A 181 -4.62 -16.94 18.54
N GLY A 182 -4.27 -15.88 19.23
CA GLY A 182 -2.95 -15.26 19.19
C GLY A 182 -1.95 -16.04 20.03
N MET A 183 -0.69 -16.10 19.57
CA MET A 183 0.42 -16.59 20.36
C MET A 183 0.83 -15.53 21.39
N ASP A 184 0.87 -15.91 22.67
CA ASP A 184 1.21 -15.02 23.79
C ASP A 184 2.23 -15.71 24.73
N PRO A 185 3.49 -15.22 24.80
CA PRO A 185 4.03 -14.07 24.06
C PRO A 185 4.14 -14.35 22.56
N CYS A 186 4.02 -13.31 21.74
CA CYS A 186 4.17 -13.40 20.30
C CYS A 186 5.66 -13.56 19.91
N PRO A 187 6.06 -14.71 19.32
CA PRO A 187 7.47 -14.94 18.94
C PRO A 187 7.93 -14.04 17.78
N ILE A 188 7.01 -13.56 16.94
CA ILE A 188 7.33 -12.69 15.79
C ILE A 188 8.00 -11.38 16.24
N LEU A 189 7.72 -10.90 17.46
CA LEU A 189 8.30 -9.65 17.98
C LEU A 189 9.81 -9.73 18.27
N GLU A 190 10.41 -10.92 18.20
CA GLU A 190 11.86 -11.10 18.33
C GLU A 190 12.61 -10.46 17.15
N ASP A 191 12.19 -10.78 15.92
CA ASP A 191 12.89 -10.36 14.70
C ASP A 191 12.04 -9.49 13.76
N HIS A 192 10.74 -9.34 14.03
CA HIS A 192 9.82 -8.60 13.17
C HIS A 192 8.82 -7.76 13.99
N GLY A 193 7.93 -7.07 13.29
CA GLY A 193 6.95 -6.19 13.91
C GLY A 193 7.58 -4.96 14.57
N GLY A 194 8.68 -4.44 14.01
CA GLY A 194 9.46 -3.37 14.66
C GLY A 194 10.35 -2.57 13.70
N ILE A 195 11.13 -1.65 14.28
CA ILE A 195 12.10 -0.81 13.58
C ILE A 195 13.47 -0.98 14.22
N TRP A 196 14.51 -1.12 13.40
CA TRP A 196 15.90 -1.25 13.81
C TRP A 196 16.72 -0.03 13.36
N LYS A 197 17.69 0.35 14.18
CA LYS A 197 18.63 1.45 13.97
C LYS A 197 19.99 0.86 13.57
N PHE A 198 20.55 1.35 12.46
CA PHE A 198 21.82 0.90 11.87
C PHE A 198 22.75 2.09 11.62
N ASP A 199 24.06 1.84 11.49
CA ASP A 199 24.99 2.85 10.98
C ASP A 199 24.78 3.02 9.46
N ALA A 200 24.45 4.21 9.00
CA ALA A 200 24.20 4.48 7.58
C ALA A 200 25.46 4.36 6.69
N ASN A 201 26.66 4.40 7.27
CA ASN A 201 27.93 4.33 6.56
C ASN A 201 28.49 2.91 6.45
N LYS A 202 28.02 1.97 7.28
CA LYS A 202 28.49 0.57 7.26
C LYS A 202 27.78 -0.22 6.16
N THR A 203 28.55 -0.89 5.32
CA THR A 203 28.04 -1.79 4.27
C THR A 203 27.88 -3.23 4.81
N GLY A 204 27.06 -4.03 4.13
CA GLY A 204 26.94 -5.47 4.40
C GLY A 204 26.37 -5.83 5.78
N GLN A 205 25.53 -4.97 6.36
CA GLN A 205 24.90 -5.23 7.66
C GLN A 205 23.80 -6.31 7.54
N LEU A 206 23.58 -7.03 8.63
CA LEU A 206 22.41 -7.89 8.86
C LEU A 206 21.59 -7.32 10.02
N GLN A 207 20.36 -7.81 10.26
CA GLN A 207 19.55 -7.27 11.34
C GLN A 207 20.25 -7.30 12.70
N LYS A 208 20.99 -8.38 12.99
CA LYS A 208 21.77 -8.56 14.23
C LYS A 208 22.86 -7.50 14.45
N ASP A 209 23.28 -6.79 13.40
CA ASP A 209 24.20 -5.65 13.50
C ASP A 209 23.49 -4.36 13.95
N GLY A 210 22.16 -4.31 13.82
CA GLY A 210 21.33 -3.18 14.23
C GLY A 210 20.84 -3.30 15.67
N THR A 211 20.36 -2.19 16.21
CA THR A 211 19.68 -2.17 17.52
C THR A 211 18.18 -2.02 17.31
N LYS A 212 17.37 -2.90 17.92
CA LYS A 212 15.91 -2.76 17.91
C LYS A 212 15.53 -1.43 18.57
N PHE A 213 14.97 -0.53 17.78
CA PHE A 213 14.61 0.83 18.18
C PHE A 213 13.17 0.90 18.67
N ALA A 214 12.25 0.19 18.02
CA ALA A 214 10.84 0.12 18.40
C ALA A 214 10.24 -1.24 18.03
N THR A 215 9.15 -1.60 18.69
CA THR A 215 8.42 -2.87 18.48
C THR A 215 6.90 -2.66 18.50
N GLY A 216 6.16 -3.71 18.19
CA GLY A 216 4.71 -3.73 18.15
C GLY A 216 4.10 -2.92 16.99
N LEU A 217 4.80 -2.90 15.85
CA LEU A 217 4.42 -2.24 14.60
C LEU A 217 4.23 -3.30 13.51
N ARG A 218 2.98 -3.64 13.13
CA ARG A 218 2.70 -4.70 12.15
C ARG A 218 3.45 -4.54 10.83
N SER A 219 3.27 -3.39 10.19
CA SER A 219 3.79 -3.08 8.85
C SER A 219 3.95 -1.58 8.72
N VAL A 220 5.13 -1.14 8.27
CA VAL A 220 5.47 0.26 8.10
C VAL A 220 5.99 0.44 6.68
N VAL A 221 5.35 1.36 5.94
CA VAL A 221 5.78 1.78 4.60
C VAL A 221 6.01 3.29 4.57
N ALA A 222 5.13 4.07 5.23
CA ALA A 222 5.36 5.47 5.51
C ALA A 222 6.26 5.64 6.74
N LEU A 223 7.52 6.03 6.51
CA LEU A 223 8.53 6.27 7.53
C LEU A 223 9.37 7.50 7.15
N ASP A 224 9.50 8.46 8.06
CA ASP A 224 10.41 9.59 7.87
C ASP A 224 10.91 10.17 9.21
N TRP A 225 12.05 10.86 9.14
CA TRP A 225 12.64 11.56 10.26
C TRP A 225 12.26 13.04 10.21
N ASN A 226 11.70 13.57 11.30
CA ASN A 226 11.44 14.99 11.39
C ASN A 226 12.63 15.73 11.99
N PHE A 227 13.40 16.42 11.16
CA PHE A 227 14.58 17.19 11.59
C PHE A 227 14.24 18.42 12.46
N GLN A 228 12.99 18.86 12.52
CA GLN A 228 12.60 19.99 13.37
C GLN A 228 12.52 19.60 14.85
N ASP A 229 12.09 18.38 15.15
CA ASP A 229 11.95 17.90 16.53
C ASP A 229 12.84 16.69 16.87
N ASN A 230 13.60 16.18 15.89
CA ASN A 230 14.51 15.05 16.02
C ASN A 230 13.83 13.77 16.50
N ASN A 231 12.67 13.44 15.94
CA ASN A 231 11.99 12.17 16.17
C ASN A 231 11.74 11.42 14.87
N LEU A 232 11.68 10.09 14.99
CA LEU A 232 11.20 9.21 13.96
C LEU A 232 9.67 9.21 13.94
N TYR A 233 9.09 9.15 12.77
CA TYR A 233 7.65 9.06 12.58
C TYR A 233 7.30 7.96 11.59
N ALA A 234 6.23 7.22 11.90
CA ALA A 234 5.68 6.22 11.00
C ALA A 234 4.16 6.35 10.93
N VAL A 235 3.60 5.95 9.79
CA VAL A 235 2.16 5.66 9.69
C VAL A 235 2.01 4.15 9.48
N GLN A 236 1.64 3.45 10.53
CA GLN A 236 1.55 1.99 10.55
C GLN A 236 0.29 1.51 9.83
N HIS A 237 0.42 0.42 9.05
CA HIS A 237 -0.75 -0.31 8.55
C HIS A 237 -1.34 -1.18 9.67
N GLY A 238 -2.62 -0.99 9.99
CA GLY A 238 -3.39 -1.79 10.95
C GLY A 238 -3.55 -3.25 10.53
N ARG A 239 -4.12 -4.11 11.39
CA ARG A 239 -4.43 -5.50 11.02
C ARG A 239 -5.63 -5.60 10.08
N ASP A 240 -5.67 -6.62 9.24
CA ASP A 240 -6.72 -6.81 8.23
C ASP A 240 -7.81 -7.76 8.73
N ASP A 241 -9.02 -7.78 8.17
CA ASP A 241 -9.96 -8.92 8.27
C ASP A 241 -10.74 -9.07 9.60
N LEU A 242 -11.05 -7.99 10.32
CA LEU A 242 -11.86 -8.08 11.55
C LEU A 242 -13.20 -8.80 11.34
N LEU A 243 -14.00 -8.40 10.35
CA LEU A 243 -15.27 -9.08 10.03
C LEU A 243 -15.03 -10.53 9.60
N ARG A 244 -14.04 -10.79 8.74
CA ARG A 244 -13.80 -12.12 8.17
C ARG A 244 -13.34 -13.12 9.22
N LEU A 245 -12.50 -12.69 10.17
CA LEU A 245 -11.98 -13.57 11.23
C LEU A 245 -12.88 -13.65 12.47
N TRP A 246 -13.64 -12.60 12.73
CA TRP A 246 -14.47 -12.45 13.93
C TRP A 246 -15.87 -11.90 13.60
N PRO A 247 -16.65 -12.57 12.73
CA PRO A 247 -17.94 -12.08 12.25
C PRO A 247 -19.02 -11.93 13.34
N GLN A 248 -18.82 -12.56 14.48
CA GLN A 248 -19.65 -12.44 15.67
C GLN A 248 -19.36 -11.19 16.50
N LEU A 249 -18.20 -10.56 16.32
CA LEU A 249 -17.77 -9.37 17.07
C LEU A 249 -17.86 -8.09 16.25
N TYR A 250 -17.60 -8.18 14.94
CA TYR A 250 -17.57 -7.01 14.05
C TYR A 250 -18.54 -7.17 12.90
N ASN A 251 -19.19 -6.07 12.55
CA ASN A 251 -19.94 -5.96 11.30
C ASN A 251 -19.07 -5.36 10.17
N GLY A 252 -19.58 -5.39 8.94
CA GLY A 252 -18.84 -4.88 7.78
C GLY A 252 -18.51 -3.39 7.84
N TRP A 253 -19.33 -2.58 8.52
CA TRP A 253 -19.08 -1.14 8.63
C TRP A 253 -17.90 -0.87 9.56
N GLN A 254 -17.89 -1.54 10.71
CA GLN A 254 -16.77 -1.50 11.64
C GLN A 254 -15.51 -2.03 10.96
N SER A 255 -15.57 -3.17 10.26
CA SER A 255 -14.41 -3.74 9.59
C SER A 255 -13.89 -2.87 8.43
N ALA A 256 -14.73 -2.02 7.82
CA ALA A 256 -14.27 -1.08 6.79
C ALA A 256 -13.57 0.16 7.37
N LEU A 257 -13.71 0.42 8.67
CA LEU A 257 -13.15 1.58 9.38
C LEU A 257 -12.09 1.20 10.40
N LEU A 258 -12.06 -0.05 10.87
CA LEU A 258 -11.17 -0.55 11.88
C LEU A 258 -10.31 -1.68 11.32
N PRO A 259 -9.12 -1.89 11.90
CA PRO A 259 -8.41 -0.99 12.82
C PRO A 259 -7.92 0.29 12.14
N SER A 260 -7.59 1.32 12.92
CA SER A 260 -6.94 2.52 12.37
C SER A 260 -5.59 2.25 11.71
N GLU A 261 -5.26 3.10 10.74
CA GLU A 261 -3.87 3.36 10.38
C GLU A 261 -3.30 4.37 11.38
N GLU A 262 -2.19 4.05 12.03
CA GLU A 262 -1.72 4.79 13.20
C GLU A 262 -0.54 5.71 12.87
N PHE A 263 -0.73 7.04 12.97
CA PHE A 263 0.37 8.00 12.86
C PHE A 263 1.09 8.15 14.20
N LEU A 264 2.28 7.59 14.30
CA LEU A 264 3.04 7.46 15.54
C LEU A 264 4.29 8.32 15.51
N ARG A 265 4.58 8.96 16.65
CA ARG A 265 5.93 9.43 16.97
C ARG A 265 6.66 8.29 17.67
N ILE A 266 7.81 7.90 17.14
CA ILE A 266 8.57 6.74 17.59
C ILE A 266 9.85 7.20 18.28
N LYS A 267 10.07 6.69 19.48
CA LYS A 267 11.29 6.88 20.27
C LYS A 267 11.93 5.52 20.52
N GLU A 268 13.17 5.55 20.99
CA GLU A 268 13.85 4.33 21.41
C GLU A 268 13.06 3.65 22.53
N GLY A 269 12.74 2.36 22.35
CA GLY A 269 11.93 1.57 23.29
C GLY A 269 10.41 1.68 23.09
N THR A 270 9.91 2.44 22.10
CA THR A 270 8.47 2.51 21.81
C THR A 270 7.90 1.11 21.52
N HIS A 271 6.79 0.78 22.18
CA HIS A 271 5.95 -0.38 21.86
C HIS A 271 4.56 0.10 21.39
N ALA A 272 4.24 -0.08 20.11
CA ALA A 272 3.00 0.43 19.52
C ALA A 272 1.78 -0.50 19.69
N GLY A 273 1.98 -1.70 20.21
CA GLY A 273 0.92 -2.54 20.78
C GLY A 273 0.45 -3.70 19.90
N TRP A 274 0.75 -3.72 18.60
CA TRP A 274 0.56 -4.94 17.80
C TRP A 274 1.47 -6.06 18.35
N PRO A 275 1.08 -7.35 18.31
CA PRO A 275 -0.20 -7.88 17.82
C PRO A 275 -1.32 -7.83 18.85
N TYR A 276 -1.04 -7.51 20.11
CA TYR A 276 -2.00 -7.62 21.19
C TYR A 276 -3.15 -6.62 21.08
N CYS A 277 -2.88 -5.43 20.53
CA CYS A 277 -3.79 -4.30 20.56
C CYS A 277 -3.90 -3.62 19.19
N TYR A 278 -5.01 -2.93 18.98
CA TYR A 278 -5.20 -2.04 17.85
C TYR A 278 -5.89 -0.73 18.29
N TRP A 279 -5.64 0.37 17.58
CA TRP A 279 -6.33 1.63 17.83
C TRP A 279 -7.72 1.67 17.19
N ASP A 280 -8.73 1.97 18.00
CA ASP A 280 -10.07 2.33 17.55
C ASP A 280 -10.24 3.84 17.66
N GLN A 281 -10.19 4.53 16.52
CA GLN A 281 -10.35 5.98 16.40
C GLN A 281 -11.76 6.45 16.72
N MET A 282 -12.78 5.60 16.59
CA MET A 282 -14.14 5.98 16.97
C MET A 282 -14.30 6.02 18.49
N GLN A 283 -13.55 5.19 19.21
CA GLN A 283 -13.51 5.17 20.67
C GLN A 283 -12.34 5.98 21.26
N ALA A 284 -11.42 6.45 20.42
CA ALA A 284 -10.18 7.13 20.80
C ALA A 284 -9.35 6.38 21.85
N LYS A 285 -9.22 5.05 21.68
CA LYS A 285 -8.43 4.20 22.58
C LYS A 285 -7.87 2.97 21.86
N LYS A 286 -6.82 2.37 22.42
CA LYS A 286 -6.39 1.03 22.03
C LYS A 286 -7.29 -0.01 22.71
N VAL A 287 -7.69 -1.02 21.97
CA VAL A 287 -8.43 -2.18 22.48
C VAL A 287 -7.71 -3.47 22.13
N LEU A 288 -7.96 -4.50 22.93
CA LEU A 288 -7.37 -5.81 22.75
C LEU A 288 -7.86 -6.43 21.44
N ASN A 289 -6.94 -7.03 20.69
CA ASN A 289 -7.30 -7.82 19.52
C ASN A 289 -8.09 -9.06 19.94
N PRO A 290 -9.10 -9.49 19.17
CA PRO A 290 -9.90 -10.68 19.48
C PRO A 290 -9.09 -11.96 19.65
N GLU A 291 -7.99 -12.08 18.91
CA GLU A 291 -7.01 -13.17 19.01
C GLU A 291 -6.51 -13.37 20.45
N TYR A 292 -6.55 -12.31 21.27
CA TYR A 292 -6.09 -12.28 22.67
C TYR A 292 -7.24 -12.11 23.67
N GLY A 293 -8.49 -12.33 23.25
CA GLY A 293 -9.67 -12.24 24.12
C GLY A 293 -10.39 -10.88 24.09
N GLY A 294 -10.06 -10.00 23.14
CA GLY A 294 -10.75 -8.73 22.94
C GLY A 294 -12.14 -8.88 22.30
N ASP A 295 -13.04 -7.95 22.61
CA ASP A 295 -14.40 -7.87 22.07
C ASP A 295 -14.68 -6.57 21.31
N GLY A 296 -13.62 -5.79 21.03
CA GLY A 296 -13.69 -4.44 20.49
C GLY A 296 -13.94 -3.35 21.53
N LYS A 297 -14.02 -3.68 22.82
CA LYS A 297 -14.20 -2.71 23.93
C LYS A 297 -13.19 -2.89 25.06
N ILE A 298 -12.80 -4.13 25.34
CA ILE A 298 -11.81 -4.49 26.35
C ILE A 298 -10.48 -3.83 26.02
N VAL A 299 -9.97 -3.06 26.98
CA VAL A 299 -8.66 -2.41 26.86
C VAL A 299 -7.54 -3.33 27.36
N GLY A 300 -7.70 -3.99 28.51
CA GLY A 300 -6.70 -4.90 29.04
C GLY A 300 -5.31 -4.25 29.13
N GLN A 301 -4.29 -4.93 28.61
CA GLN A 301 -2.92 -4.42 28.59
C GLN A 301 -2.68 -3.25 27.62
N CYS A 302 -3.66 -2.85 26.82
CA CYS A 302 -3.46 -1.92 25.72
C CYS A 302 -3.20 -0.47 26.12
N ASP A 303 -3.58 -0.06 27.34
CA ASP A 303 -3.35 1.30 27.84
C ASP A 303 -1.87 1.61 28.11
N GLN A 304 -1.02 0.58 28.22
CA GLN A 304 0.42 0.76 28.45
C GLN A 304 1.21 1.06 27.17
N TYR A 305 0.61 0.84 25.99
CA TYR A 305 1.28 0.98 24.70
C TYR A 305 1.12 2.39 24.11
N GLU A 306 2.05 2.77 23.24
CA GLU A 306 2.13 4.10 22.65
C GLU A 306 0.84 4.46 21.89
N LYS A 307 0.27 5.63 22.16
CA LYS A 307 -0.94 6.10 21.48
C LYS A 307 -0.57 6.86 20.19
N PRO A 308 -1.34 6.69 19.10
CA PRO A 308 -1.08 7.45 17.89
C PRO A 308 -1.40 8.93 18.10
N LEU A 309 -0.67 9.79 17.38
CA LEU A 309 -0.98 11.21 17.26
C LEU A 309 -2.30 11.41 16.52
N ILE A 310 -2.55 10.58 15.50
CA ILE A 310 -3.80 10.52 14.73
C ILE A 310 -4.06 9.04 14.37
N GLY A 311 -5.29 8.58 14.60
CA GLY A 311 -5.80 7.33 14.04
C GLY A 311 -6.62 7.61 12.80
N PHE A 312 -6.10 7.27 11.62
CA PHE A 312 -6.85 7.37 10.37
C PHE A 312 -7.79 6.17 10.22
N PRO A 313 -8.92 6.30 9.50
CA PRO A 313 -9.76 5.16 9.18
C PRO A 313 -8.96 4.01 8.55
N GLY A 314 -9.38 2.80 8.88
CA GLY A 314 -8.69 1.58 8.48
C GLY A 314 -8.59 1.40 6.98
N HIS A 315 -7.55 0.65 6.62
CA HIS A 315 -7.24 0.21 5.26
C HIS A 315 -6.88 1.34 4.31
N TRP A 316 -6.60 2.56 4.78
CA TRP A 316 -6.20 3.68 3.91
C TRP A 316 -4.81 3.52 3.28
N ALA A 317 -4.01 2.56 3.76
CA ALA A 317 -2.72 2.16 3.19
C ALA A 317 -1.73 3.33 3.00
N PRO A 318 -1.31 4.00 4.09
CA PRO A 318 -0.33 5.09 4.03
C PRO A 318 1.06 4.56 3.63
N ASN A 319 1.59 5.03 2.50
CA ASN A 319 2.78 4.42 1.90
C ASN A 319 3.99 5.33 1.77
N ASP A 320 3.84 6.63 2.04
CA ASP A 320 4.97 7.53 2.19
C ASP A 320 4.57 8.72 3.06
N ILE A 321 5.56 9.33 3.70
CA ILE A 321 5.40 10.54 4.49
C ILE A 321 6.57 11.48 4.20
N LEU A 322 6.28 12.78 4.10
CA LEU A 322 7.26 13.83 3.87
C LEU A 322 6.98 14.99 4.82
N PHE A 323 7.92 15.34 5.68
CA PHE A 323 7.86 16.60 6.43
C PHE A 323 8.31 17.76 5.57
N TYR A 324 7.44 18.74 5.34
CA TYR A 324 7.72 19.81 4.38
C TYR A 324 8.62 20.90 4.96
N GLN A 325 9.87 20.91 4.48
CA GLN A 325 10.89 21.89 4.87
C GLN A 325 11.13 22.96 3.80
N GLY A 326 10.43 22.91 2.67
CA GLY A 326 10.57 23.87 1.58
C GLY A 326 10.01 25.26 1.91
N SER A 327 10.19 26.19 0.98
CA SER A 327 9.68 27.57 1.09
C SER A 327 8.80 27.98 -0.09
N GLN A 328 8.53 27.06 -1.03
CA GLN A 328 7.70 27.32 -2.19
C GLN A 328 6.21 27.39 -1.83
N PHE A 329 5.78 26.50 -0.94
CA PHE A 329 4.39 26.43 -0.51
C PHE A 329 4.11 27.50 0.54
N PRO A 330 2.83 27.87 0.77
CA PRO A 330 2.44 28.75 1.86
C PRO A 330 2.92 28.26 3.23
N GLU A 331 3.13 29.21 4.16
CA GLU A 331 3.58 28.93 5.53
C GLU A 331 2.68 27.91 6.26
N HIS A 332 1.40 27.84 5.90
CA HIS A 332 0.44 26.83 6.35
C HIS A 332 0.98 25.38 6.27
N TYR A 333 1.79 25.08 5.25
CA TYR A 333 2.35 23.74 5.03
C TYR A 333 3.70 23.51 5.69
N LYS A 334 4.35 24.57 6.18
CA LYS A 334 5.71 24.50 6.73
C LYS A 334 5.73 23.58 7.96
N ASN A 335 6.70 22.67 8.00
CA ASN A 335 6.92 21.69 9.06
C ASN A 335 5.81 20.65 9.27
N GLY A 336 4.67 20.76 8.59
CA GLY A 336 3.65 19.71 8.56
C GLY A 336 4.07 18.53 7.71
N SER A 337 3.31 17.44 7.79
CA SER A 337 3.57 16.22 7.03
C SER A 337 2.57 16.03 5.90
N PHE A 338 3.08 15.70 4.71
CA PHE A 338 2.29 15.15 3.63
C PHE A 338 2.34 13.62 3.70
N ILE A 339 1.19 12.96 3.53
CA ILE A 339 1.07 11.50 3.61
C ILE A 339 0.39 10.98 2.35
N ALA A 340 1.00 10.01 1.69
CA ALA A 340 0.40 9.34 0.53
C ALA A 340 -0.48 8.18 0.98
N PHE A 341 -1.79 8.32 0.83
CA PHE A 341 -2.74 7.25 1.12
C PHE A 341 -3.09 6.49 -0.17
N HIS A 342 -2.53 5.29 -0.30
CA HIS A 342 -2.50 4.52 -1.55
C HIS A 342 -3.85 3.93 -1.99
N GLY A 343 -4.82 3.92 -1.08
CA GLY A 343 -6.15 3.39 -1.33
C GLY A 343 -6.32 1.98 -0.80
N SER A 344 -7.50 1.72 -0.28
CA SER A 344 -7.82 0.48 0.42
C SER A 344 -7.96 -0.74 -0.47
N THR A 345 -7.91 -1.91 0.18
CA THR A 345 -8.24 -3.20 -0.44
C THR A 345 -9.24 -4.01 0.38
N ASN A 346 -9.32 -3.80 1.69
CA ASN A 346 -10.07 -4.66 2.62
C ASN A 346 -11.26 -3.95 3.29
N ARG A 347 -12.20 -3.45 2.49
CA ARG A 347 -13.34 -2.66 2.99
C ARG A 347 -14.72 -3.23 2.64
N ALA A 348 -14.77 -4.40 2.02
CA ALA A 348 -16.04 -5.03 1.69
C ALA A 348 -16.91 -5.18 2.98
N PRO A 349 -18.21 -4.82 2.93
CA PRO A 349 -18.99 -4.53 1.73
C PRO A 349 -19.04 -3.06 1.27
N TYR A 350 -18.29 -2.15 1.90
CA TYR A 350 -18.31 -0.71 1.59
C TYR A 350 -17.35 -0.34 0.45
N PRO A 351 -17.52 0.84 -0.19
CA PRO A 351 -16.58 1.35 -1.17
C PRO A 351 -15.15 1.41 -0.66
N GLN A 352 -14.21 1.26 -1.59
CA GLN A 352 -12.82 1.55 -1.33
C GLN A 352 -12.65 3.04 -1.02
N SER A 353 -11.59 3.37 -0.28
CA SER A 353 -11.38 4.68 0.30
C SER A 353 -9.92 5.05 0.36
N SER A 354 -9.66 6.32 0.61
CA SER A 354 -8.41 7.05 0.45
C SER A 354 -8.10 7.40 -1.01
N TYR A 355 -6.93 7.07 -1.58
CA TYR A 355 -6.47 7.50 -2.91
C TYR A 355 -6.20 9.01 -3.02
N PHE A 356 -5.64 9.62 -1.97
CA PHE A 356 -5.33 11.04 -1.92
C PHE A 356 -3.99 11.32 -1.20
N ILE A 357 -3.46 12.53 -1.34
CA ILE A 357 -2.39 13.04 -0.49
C ILE A 357 -3.01 13.84 0.65
N GLY A 358 -2.80 13.39 1.88
CA GLY A 358 -3.21 14.11 3.09
C GLY A 358 -2.14 15.08 3.57
N PHE A 359 -2.54 16.09 4.32
CA PHE A 359 -1.64 17.00 5.03
C PHE A 359 -2.00 17.05 6.52
N VAL A 360 -1.02 16.84 7.40
CA VAL A 360 -1.19 17.02 8.86
C VAL A 360 -0.41 18.27 9.28
N PRO A 361 -1.09 19.30 9.81
CA PRO A 361 -0.42 20.52 10.25
C PRO A 361 0.39 20.27 11.52
N PHE A 362 1.60 20.81 11.58
CA PHE A 362 2.44 20.79 12.78
C PHE A 362 2.78 22.20 13.24
N LYS A 363 2.87 22.37 14.55
CA LYS A 363 3.37 23.57 15.19
C LYS A 363 4.19 23.17 16.41
N ASN A 364 5.43 23.67 16.50
CA ASN A 364 6.34 23.37 17.61
C ASN A 364 6.52 21.88 17.88
N GLY A 365 6.66 21.08 16.82
CA GLY A 365 6.79 19.63 16.93
C GLY A 365 5.57 18.94 17.52
N GLN A 366 4.35 19.48 17.33
CA GLN A 366 3.09 18.83 17.71
C GLN A 366 2.07 18.98 16.59
N VAL A 367 1.15 18.03 16.48
CA VAL A 367 -0.02 18.14 15.59
C VAL A 367 -0.83 19.37 16.00
N ALA A 368 -1.13 20.23 15.04
CA ALA A 368 -1.73 21.54 15.28
C ALA A 368 -3.20 21.64 14.84
N GLY A 369 -3.81 20.53 14.43
CA GLY A 369 -5.20 20.46 13.98
C GLY A 369 -5.53 19.16 13.27
N GLU A 370 -6.74 19.09 12.72
CA GLU A 370 -7.20 17.99 11.87
C GLU A 370 -6.35 17.88 10.60
N TYR A 371 -6.32 16.68 10.03
CA TYR A 371 -5.70 16.48 8.72
C TYR A 371 -6.57 17.09 7.60
N GLU A 372 -5.91 17.49 6.52
CA GLU A 372 -6.49 18.11 5.34
C GLU A 372 -6.30 17.20 4.12
N ILE A 373 -7.20 17.32 3.14
CA ILE A 373 -7.00 16.70 1.82
C ILE A 373 -6.20 17.69 0.96
N PHE A 374 -4.96 17.35 0.63
CA PHE A 374 -4.10 18.22 -0.17
C PHE A 374 -4.23 17.96 -1.67
N ALA A 375 -4.21 16.70 -2.10
CA ALA A 375 -4.37 16.36 -3.51
C ALA A 375 -5.28 15.16 -3.67
N ASP A 376 -6.20 15.22 -4.62
CA ASP A 376 -7.16 14.15 -4.92
C ASP A 376 -7.40 14.06 -6.45
N GLY A 377 -8.20 13.11 -6.92
CA GLY A 377 -8.47 12.84 -8.33
C GLY A 377 -7.74 11.60 -8.86
N PHE A 378 -6.92 10.95 -8.04
CA PHE A 378 -6.14 9.78 -8.44
C PHE A 378 -7.03 8.61 -8.88
N ALA A 379 -8.08 8.32 -8.12
CA ALA A 379 -8.98 7.22 -8.43
C ALA A 379 -9.71 7.41 -9.77
N GLY A 380 -10.04 8.65 -10.14
CA GLY A 380 -10.75 8.97 -11.39
C GLY A 380 -12.24 8.63 -11.42
N LEU A 381 -12.78 8.01 -10.37
CA LEU A 381 -14.21 7.73 -10.20
C LEU A 381 -14.61 7.76 -8.71
N ASP A 382 -15.90 7.90 -8.45
CA ASP A 382 -16.52 7.78 -7.13
C ASP A 382 -17.96 7.25 -7.31
N PRO A 383 -18.40 6.17 -6.63
CA PRO A 383 -17.64 5.37 -5.66
C PRO A 383 -16.63 4.42 -6.33
N ILE A 384 -15.58 4.07 -5.58
CA ILE A 384 -14.59 3.07 -6.00
C ILE A 384 -15.04 1.70 -5.48
N VAL A 385 -15.45 0.81 -6.39
CA VAL A 385 -16.04 -0.49 -6.00
C VAL A 385 -14.96 -1.55 -5.85
N ASN A 386 -14.07 -1.66 -6.84
CA ASN A 386 -12.94 -2.57 -6.85
C ASN A 386 -11.64 -1.77 -6.82
N VAL A 387 -10.59 -2.38 -6.25
CA VAL A 387 -9.25 -1.78 -6.20
C VAL A 387 -8.73 -1.40 -7.60
N SER A 388 -9.02 -2.25 -8.59
CA SER A 388 -8.61 -2.08 -9.99
C SER A 388 -9.41 -1.03 -10.76
N ASP A 389 -10.49 -0.49 -10.20
CA ASP A 389 -11.25 0.58 -10.85
C ASP A 389 -10.47 1.90 -10.81
N ALA A 390 -9.61 2.09 -9.79
CA ALA A 390 -8.82 3.31 -9.61
C ALA A 390 -7.82 3.51 -10.76
N VAL A 391 -7.84 4.68 -11.39
CA VAL A 391 -6.95 5.04 -12.51
C VAL A 391 -5.50 5.15 -12.05
N TYR A 392 -5.29 5.75 -10.88
CA TYR A 392 -3.99 5.98 -10.24
C TYR A 392 -4.08 5.73 -8.73
N ARG A 393 -2.94 5.37 -8.13
CA ARG A 393 -2.82 5.15 -6.68
C ARG A 393 -1.58 5.86 -6.14
N PRO A 394 -1.72 6.92 -5.32
CA PRO A 394 -0.58 7.73 -4.88
C PRO A 394 0.36 6.91 -3.99
N MET A 395 1.65 7.11 -4.16
CA MET A 395 2.68 6.27 -3.55
C MET A 395 3.82 7.07 -2.94
N GLY A 396 4.84 7.42 -3.73
CA GLY A 396 6.00 8.15 -3.23
C GLY A 396 5.76 9.66 -3.23
N ILE A 397 6.32 10.35 -2.24
CA ILE A 397 6.37 11.81 -2.16
C ILE A 397 7.83 12.24 -1.97
N ALA A 398 8.28 13.23 -2.75
CA ALA A 398 9.58 13.84 -2.56
C ALA A 398 9.52 15.36 -2.70
N MET A 399 10.40 16.07 -2.01
CA MET A 399 10.57 17.51 -2.18
C MET A 399 11.69 17.80 -3.18
N GLY A 400 11.44 18.69 -4.13
CA GLY A 400 12.47 19.22 -5.01
C GLY A 400 13.30 20.32 -4.34
N PRO A 401 14.46 20.69 -4.91
CA PRO A 401 15.34 21.74 -4.37
C PRO A 401 14.68 23.11 -4.33
N ASP A 402 13.72 23.37 -5.22
CA ASP A 402 12.92 24.60 -5.26
C ASP A 402 11.78 24.61 -4.23
N GLY A 403 11.62 23.54 -3.44
CA GLY A 403 10.52 23.36 -2.49
C GLY A 403 9.20 22.89 -3.11
N SER A 404 9.17 22.50 -4.37
CA SER A 404 8.01 21.82 -4.97
C SER A 404 7.88 20.39 -4.43
N ILE A 405 6.70 19.79 -4.57
CA ILE A 405 6.48 18.39 -4.20
C ILE A 405 6.27 17.55 -5.45
N TYR A 406 6.94 16.41 -5.51
CA TYR A 406 6.76 15.40 -6.53
C TYR A 406 5.96 14.24 -5.95
N ILE A 407 4.97 13.77 -6.71
CA ILE A 407 4.10 12.66 -6.33
C ILE A 407 4.19 11.59 -7.40
N ALA A 408 4.49 10.35 -7.01
CA ALA A 408 4.46 9.19 -7.88
C ALA A 408 3.21 8.33 -7.61
N GLU A 409 2.77 7.58 -8.62
CA GLU A 409 1.69 6.58 -8.49
C GLU A 409 2.08 5.21 -9.05
N THR A 410 1.46 4.14 -8.54
CA THR A 410 1.93 2.76 -8.78
C THR A 410 1.30 1.98 -9.92
N GLU A 411 0.22 2.48 -10.51
CA GLU A 411 -0.52 1.74 -11.53
C GLU A 411 0.06 1.96 -12.92
N LYS A 412 0.48 3.19 -13.25
CA LYS A 412 1.13 3.51 -14.52
C LYS A 412 2.57 4.02 -14.36
N GLY A 413 2.98 4.43 -13.17
CA GLY A 413 4.23 5.13 -12.94
C GLY A 413 4.22 6.60 -13.34
N LYS A 414 3.05 7.24 -13.36
CA LYS A 414 2.92 8.68 -13.57
C LYS A 414 3.56 9.45 -12.41
N ILE A 415 4.19 10.59 -12.73
CA ILE A 415 4.75 11.50 -11.74
C ILE A 415 4.24 12.91 -12.01
N TRP A 416 3.80 13.58 -10.94
CA TRP A 416 3.43 15.00 -10.96
C TRP A 416 4.44 15.82 -10.18
N LYS A 417 4.73 17.05 -10.65
CA LYS A 417 5.39 18.12 -9.90
C LYS A 417 4.32 19.15 -9.51
N VAL A 418 4.06 19.29 -8.21
CA VAL A 418 3.11 20.24 -7.64
C VAL A 418 3.84 21.51 -7.21
N THR A 419 3.36 22.65 -7.69
CA THR A 419 3.93 23.98 -7.42
C THR A 419 2.87 24.95 -6.94
N TYR A 420 3.27 25.94 -6.14
CA TYR A 420 2.38 27.03 -5.74
C TYR A 420 2.67 28.28 -6.55
N LYS A 421 1.67 28.77 -7.29
CA LYS A 421 1.70 29.98 -8.13
C LYS A 421 0.92 31.16 -7.52
N GLY A 422 0.18 30.92 -6.44
CA GLY A 422 -0.59 31.96 -5.75
C GLY A 422 0.27 32.92 -4.92
N ASN A 423 -0.38 33.91 -4.30
CA ASN A 423 0.28 34.78 -3.34
C ASN A 423 0.31 34.12 -1.96
N LYS A 424 1.50 33.73 -1.47
CA LYS A 424 1.65 33.00 -0.19
C LYS A 424 1.07 33.75 1.01
N LYS A 425 1.17 35.09 1.01
CA LYS A 425 0.66 35.94 2.11
C LYS A 425 -0.86 36.02 2.16
N LYS A 426 -1.54 35.63 1.07
CA LYS A 426 -3.00 35.59 0.96
C LYS A 426 -3.58 34.18 1.10
N PHE A 427 -2.72 33.17 1.29
CA PHE A 427 -3.20 31.81 1.49
C PHE A 427 -3.93 31.70 2.83
N ALA A 428 -5.17 31.23 2.78
CA ALA A 428 -6.04 31.11 3.93
C ALA A 428 -7.14 30.07 3.64
N LYS A 429 -8.00 29.80 4.62
CA LYS A 429 -9.10 28.81 4.52
C LYS A 429 -9.91 28.85 3.20
N PRO A 430 -10.25 30.02 2.61
CA PRO A 430 -10.95 30.03 1.33
C PRO A 430 -10.23 29.29 0.20
N ALA A 431 -8.89 29.27 0.20
CA ALA A 431 -8.10 28.53 -0.79
C ALA A 431 -8.25 27.00 -0.65
N LEU A 432 -8.64 26.52 0.53
CA LEU A 432 -8.89 25.10 0.82
C LEU A 432 -10.34 24.70 0.50
N ALA A 433 -11.25 25.64 0.23
CA ALA A 433 -12.69 25.37 0.16
C ALA A 433 -13.07 24.27 -0.84
N LYS A 434 -12.40 24.21 -2.00
CA LYS A 434 -12.62 23.14 -3.00
C LYS A 434 -12.22 21.77 -2.48
N MET A 435 -11.14 21.70 -1.70
CA MET A 435 -10.67 20.45 -1.10
C MET A 435 -11.55 20.04 0.08
N GLU A 436 -12.09 20.99 0.85
CA GLU A 436 -13.08 20.70 1.89
C GLU A 436 -14.36 20.12 1.29
N GLN A 437 -14.83 20.61 0.13
CA GLN A 437 -15.97 20.01 -0.58
C GLN A 437 -15.69 18.56 -1.00
N ARG A 438 -14.44 18.23 -1.34
CA ARG A 438 -14.07 16.85 -1.69
C ARG A 438 -14.20 15.88 -0.53
N LYS A 439 -14.23 16.34 0.72
CA LYS A 439 -14.46 15.47 1.88
C LYS A 439 -15.84 14.79 1.85
N THR A 440 -16.78 15.19 0.99
CA THR A 440 -18.07 14.51 0.83
C THR A 440 -18.04 13.27 -0.08
N MET A 441 -16.93 13.05 -0.80
CA MET A 441 -16.78 11.93 -1.73
C MET A 441 -16.72 10.60 -0.97
N THR A 442 -17.27 9.53 -1.54
CA THR A 442 -17.42 8.24 -0.82
C THR A 442 -16.10 7.62 -0.40
N HIS A 443 -15.02 7.90 -1.15
CA HIS A 443 -13.67 7.45 -0.80
C HIS A 443 -12.99 8.30 0.29
N ILE A 444 -13.52 9.47 0.68
CA ILE A 444 -12.93 10.30 1.75
C ILE A 444 -13.77 10.27 3.03
N ARG A 445 -15.09 10.44 2.93
CA ARG A 445 -15.95 10.47 4.12
C ARG A 445 -16.06 9.11 4.79
N THR A 446 -16.47 9.14 6.05
CA THR A 446 -17.03 7.95 6.70
C THR A 446 -18.24 7.45 5.89
N PRO A 447 -18.28 6.16 5.52
CA PRO A 447 -19.41 5.62 4.79
C PRO A 447 -20.67 5.64 5.66
N ASP A 448 -21.81 5.87 5.04
CA ASP A 448 -23.11 5.70 5.67
C ASP A 448 -23.38 4.21 5.87
N PHE A 449 -23.89 3.85 7.05
CA PHE A 449 -24.06 2.45 7.46
C PHE A 449 -25.00 1.66 6.55
N VAL A 450 -26.01 2.30 5.95
CA VAL A 450 -27.02 1.62 5.13
C VAL A 450 -26.80 1.93 3.66
N ASN A 451 -26.67 3.20 3.31
CA ASN A 451 -26.75 3.66 1.94
C ASN A 451 -25.52 3.28 1.11
N ASP A 452 -24.34 3.28 1.74
CA ASP A 452 -23.08 2.91 1.09
C ASP A 452 -22.75 1.42 1.22
N ASN A 453 -23.60 0.62 1.89
CA ASN A 453 -23.43 -0.82 1.87
C ASN A 453 -23.79 -1.35 0.48
N LEU A 454 -22.77 -1.74 -0.30
CA LEU A 454 -22.93 -2.21 -1.68
C LEU A 454 -23.59 -3.59 -1.77
N ASP A 455 -23.89 -4.24 -0.65
CA ASP A 455 -24.61 -5.52 -0.56
C ASP A 455 -26.01 -5.41 0.07
N LYS A 456 -26.52 -4.20 0.37
CA LYS A 456 -27.81 -4.01 1.06
C LYS A 456 -29.01 -4.70 0.40
N ASP A 457 -28.95 -4.91 -0.92
CA ASP A 457 -30.03 -5.50 -1.73
C ASP A 457 -29.75 -6.96 -2.17
N LYS A 458 -28.66 -7.61 -1.70
CA LYS A 458 -28.28 -8.96 -2.14
C LYS A 458 -28.93 -10.09 -1.32
N PRO A 459 -29.47 -11.17 -1.95
CA PRO A 459 -29.98 -12.35 -1.25
C PRO A 459 -28.88 -13.18 -0.54
N VAL A 460 -29.30 -13.90 0.51
CA VAL A 460 -28.53 -14.12 1.77
C VAL A 460 -27.73 -15.43 1.87
N ALA A 461 -27.75 -16.34 0.89
CA ALA A 461 -27.06 -17.64 1.02
C ALA A 461 -25.61 -17.60 0.47
N GLY A 462 -25.37 -18.04 -0.77
CA GLY A 462 -24.01 -18.09 -1.35
C GLY A 462 -23.35 -16.71 -1.60
N GLY A 463 -24.15 -15.68 -1.90
CA GLY A 463 -23.65 -14.32 -2.08
C GLY A 463 -23.16 -13.67 -0.78
N LYS A 464 -23.72 -14.05 0.36
CA LYS A 464 -23.30 -13.56 1.67
C LYS A 464 -21.98 -14.17 2.10
N VAL A 465 -21.81 -15.48 1.95
CA VAL A 465 -20.53 -16.17 2.21
C VAL A 465 -19.44 -15.58 1.32
N TYR A 466 -19.72 -15.36 0.03
CA TYR A 466 -18.78 -14.69 -0.89
C TYR A 466 -18.42 -13.27 -0.43
N SER A 467 -19.42 -12.48 -0.05
CA SER A 467 -19.24 -11.10 0.44
C SER A 467 -18.31 -11.05 1.65
N VAL A 468 -18.54 -11.93 2.63
CA VAL A 468 -17.80 -11.95 3.89
C VAL A 468 -16.39 -12.51 3.73
N TYR A 469 -16.25 -13.65 3.03
CA TYR A 469 -15.01 -14.43 3.07
C TYR A 469 -14.13 -14.32 1.82
N CYS A 470 -14.71 -13.97 0.67
CA CYS A 470 -14.00 -14.03 -0.62
C CYS A 470 -13.76 -12.65 -1.25
N THR A 471 -14.66 -11.69 -1.03
CA THR A 471 -14.68 -10.40 -1.75
C THR A 471 -13.46 -9.52 -1.48
N ALA A 472 -12.89 -9.57 -0.27
CA ALA A 472 -11.70 -8.79 0.07
C ALA A 472 -10.51 -9.08 -0.86
N CYS A 473 -10.36 -10.34 -1.30
CA CYS A 473 -9.28 -10.76 -2.18
C CYS A 473 -9.73 -10.80 -3.64
N HIS A 474 -10.84 -11.49 -3.93
CA HIS A 474 -11.29 -11.76 -5.30
C HIS A 474 -12.14 -10.64 -5.91
N GLN A 475 -12.41 -9.57 -5.16
CA GLN A 475 -13.18 -8.40 -5.56
C GLN A 475 -14.64 -8.71 -5.93
N ARG A 476 -15.47 -7.67 -6.06
CA ARG A 476 -16.92 -7.82 -6.28
C ARG A 476 -17.25 -8.30 -7.70
N ASN A 477 -16.37 -8.02 -8.64
CA ASN A 477 -16.46 -8.50 -10.01
C ASN A 477 -15.84 -9.89 -10.21
N GLY A 478 -15.30 -10.51 -9.15
CA GLY A 478 -14.63 -11.81 -9.22
C GLY A 478 -13.35 -11.80 -10.05
N MET A 479 -12.77 -10.64 -10.34
CA MET A 479 -11.56 -10.51 -11.15
C MET A 479 -10.27 -10.51 -10.33
N GLY A 480 -10.38 -10.51 -9.01
CA GLY A 480 -9.23 -10.36 -8.13
C GLY A 480 -8.59 -8.97 -8.24
N ASP A 481 -7.52 -8.77 -7.48
CA ASP A 481 -6.78 -7.51 -7.45
C ASP A 481 -5.56 -7.59 -8.36
N SER A 482 -5.82 -7.53 -9.68
CA SER A 482 -4.85 -7.52 -10.78
C SER A 482 -3.76 -8.63 -10.69
N GLN A 483 -2.71 -8.41 -9.89
CA GLN A 483 -1.59 -9.35 -9.73
C GLN A 483 -1.46 -9.94 -8.31
N ARG A 484 -2.21 -9.45 -7.33
CA ARG A 484 -2.17 -9.99 -5.97
C ARG A 484 -3.06 -11.22 -5.83
N PHE A 485 -4.32 -11.10 -6.20
CA PHE A 485 -5.28 -12.19 -6.09
C PHE A 485 -5.81 -12.59 -7.46
N PRO A 486 -5.94 -13.90 -7.75
CA PRO A 486 -6.35 -14.37 -9.06
C PRO A 486 -7.83 -14.09 -9.34
N PRO A 487 -8.22 -13.98 -10.62
CA PRO A 487 -9.61 -13.94 -11.01
C PRO A 487 -10.29 -15.28 -10.74
N LEU A 488 -11.55 -15.21 -10.32
CA LEU A 488 -12.50 -16.32 -10.31
C LEU A 488 -13.35 -16.34 -11.60
N GLY A 489 -13.55 -15.17 -12.23
CA GLY A 489 -14.27 -15.02 -13.49
C GLY A 489 -13.50 -15.57 -14.69
N GLY A 490 -14.09 -16.53 -15.39
CA GLY A 490 -13.52 -17.21 -16.55
C GLY A 490 -12.24 -17.99 -16.25
N ALA A 491 -11.99 -18.32 -14.98
CA ALA A 491 -10.80 -19.06 -14.56
C ALA A 491 -11.02 -20.57 -14.72
N GLU A 492 -10.02 -21.26 -15.28
CA GLU A 492 -9.98 -22.71 -15.45
C GLU A 492 -9.96 -23.45 -14.11
N TRP A 493 -9.49 -22.78 -13.05
CA TRP A 493 -9.54 -23.26 -11.67
C TRP A 493 -10.97 -23.34 -11.12
N VAL A 494 -11.84 -22.42 -11.57
CA VAL A 494 -13.23 -22.32 -11.13
C VAL A 494 -14.16 -23.14 -11.99
N THR A 495 -14.01 -23.08 -13.31
CA THR A 495 -14.94 -23.70 -14.27
C THR A 495 -14.64 -25.17 -14.55
N GLY A 496 -13.41 -25.61 -14.28
CA GLY A 496 -12.98 -27.00 -14.43
C GLY A 496 -13.36 -27.89 -13.24
N ASP A 497 -12.37 -28.64 -12.75
CA ASP A 497 -12.53 -29.70 -11.74
C ASP A 497 -13.12 -29.20 -10.40
N LYS A 498 -14.29 -29.75 -10.04
CA LYS A 498 -15.00 -29.39 -8.80
C LYS A 498 -14.27 -29.87 -7.55
N GLU A 499 -13.67 -31.05 -7.57
CA GLU A 499 -13.02 -31.64 -6.40
C GLU A 499 -11.80 -30.80 -5.98
N ARG A 500 -10.98 -30.38 -6.95
CA ARG A 500 -9.89 -29.41 -6.75
C ARG A 500 -10.43 -28.11 -6.16
N LEU A 501 -11.49 -27.54 -6.72
CA LEU A 501 -12.06 -26.28 -6.24
C LEU A 501 -12.55 -26.40 -4.79
N ILE A 502 -13.19 -27.52 -4.44
CA ILE A 502 -13.60 -27.82 -3.05
C ILE A 502 -12.37 -27.98 -2.15
N LYS A 503 -11.33 -28.72 -2.57
CA LYS A 503 -10.08 -28.89 -1.81
C LYS A 503 -9.37 -27.57 -1.57
N VAL A 504 -9.30 -26.70 -2.57
CA VAL A 504 -8.72 -25.35 -2.46
C VAL A 504 -9.47 -24.54 -1.41
N LEU A 505 -10.82 -24.56 -1.44
CA LEU A 505 -11.59 -23.81 -0.45
C LEU A 505 -11.44 -24.40 0.97
N LEU A 506 -11.38 -25.73 1.10
CA LEU A 506 -11.23 -26.40 2.40
C LEU A 506 -9.84 -26.25 3.01
N ASN A 507 -8.78 -26.37 2.22
CA ASN A 507 -7.39 -26.37 2.72
C ASN A 507 -6.70 -25.01 2.61
N GLY A 508 -7.32 -24.06 1.91
CA GLY A 508 -6.63 -22.87 1.46
C GLY A 508 -5.63 -23.21 0.35
N LEU A 509 -4.79 -22.25 0.02
CA LEU A 509 -3.78 -22.38 -1.01
C LEU A 509 -2.56 -21.54 -0.66
N GLU A 510 -1.38 -22.14 -0.76
CA GLU A 510 -0.09 -21.47 -0.59
C GLU A 510 0.88 -21.98 -1.65
N GLY A 511 1.77 -21.09 -2.11
CA GLY A 511 2.73 -21.40 -3.17
C GLY A 511 2.30 -20.93 -4.56
N PRO A 512 3.22 -21.01 -5.54
CA PRO A 512 3.01 -20.43 -6.85
C PRO A 512 1.98 -21.23 -7.64
N ILE A 513 1.02 -20.51 -8.22
CA ILE A 513 0.00 -21.02 -9.11
C ILE A 513 -0.04 -20.18 -10.39
N GLU A 514 -0.62 -20.75 -11.43
CA GLU A 514 -0.92 -20.03 -12.67
C GLU A 514 -2.43 -20.06 -12.90
N VAL A 515 -3.02 -18.88 -13.12
CA VAL A 515 -4.43 -18.71 -13.46
C VAL A 515 -4.50 -17.85 -14.71
N LYS A 516 -5.11 -18.37 -15.77
CA LYS A 516 -5.23 -17.69 -17.09
C LYS A 516 -3.88 -17.19 -17.65
N GLY A 517 -2.81 -17.96 -17.50
CA GLY A 517 -1.49 -17.58 -18.02
C GLY A 517 -0.72 -16.59 -17.14
N GLN A 518 -1.27 -16.18 -16.00
CA GLN A 518 -0.65 -15.25 -15.08
C GLN A 518 -0.29 -15.96 -13.77
N ALA A 519 0.95 -15.76 -13.30
CA ALA A 519 1.42 -16.32 -12.04
C ALA A 519 0.86 -15.54 -10.83
N TYR A 520 0.42 -16.28 -9.81
CA TYR A 520 0.00 -15.79 -8.51
C TYR A 520 0.67 -16.64 -7.42
N ASN A 521 0.91 -16.08 -6.24
CA ASN A 521 1.62 -16.82 -5.19
C ASN A 521 1.21 -16.36 -3.78
N ASN A 522 0.10 -15.63 -3.66
CA ASN A 522 -0.42 -15.18 -2.38
C ASN A 522 -1.13 -16.31 -1.62
N VAL A 523 -1.14 -16.22 -0.29
CA VAL A 523 -1.87 -17.15 0.57
C VAL A 523 -3.38 -16.93 0.43
N MET A 524 -4.10 -17.98 0.05
CA MET A 524 -5.55 -18.07 0.20
C MET A 524 -5.85 -18.79 1.53
N PRO A 525 -6.52 -18.13 2.49
CA PRO A 525 -6.89 -18.78 3.75
C PRO A 525 -7.77 -20.00 3.52
N GLN A 526 -7.66 -20.98 4.43
CA GLN A 526 -8.57 -22.11 4.44
C GLN A 526 -9.97 -21.71 4.94
N HIS A 527 -11.00 -22.37 4.40
CA HIS A 527 -12.40 -22.15 4.77
C HIS A 527 -13.10 -23.40 5.28
N SER A 528 -12.34 -24.38 5.79
CA SER A 528 -12.90 -25.59 6.41
C SER A 528 -13.79 -25.33 7.63
N PHE A 529 -13.75 -24.13 8.22
CA PHE A 529 -14.67 -23.73 9.30
C PHE A 529 -16.12 -23.53 8.83
N LEU A 530 -16.36 -23.32 7.53
CA LEU A 530 -17.71 -23.23 6.97
C LEU A 530 -18.37 -24.60 6.92
N LYS A 531 -19.70 -24.62 7.03
CA LYS A 531 -20.49 -25.85 6.85
C LYS A 531 -20.49 -26.30 5.39
N ASP A 532 -20.79 -27.57 5.15
CA ASP A 532 -20.81 -28.13 3.79
C ASP A 532 -21.86 -27.43 2.90
N GLU A 533 -22.98 -27.04 3.49
CA GLU A 533 -24.01 -26.25 2.81
C GLU A 533 -23.46 -24.90 2.37
N GLU A 534 -22.82 -24.15 3.26
CA GLU A 534 -22.25 -22.83 2.98
C GLU A 534 -21.15 -22.88 1.90
N ILE A 535 -20.32 -23.93 1.94
CA ILE A 535 -19.30 -24.17 0.91
C ILE A 535 -19.96 -24.48 -0.44
N SER A 536 -20.97 -25.35 -0.46
CA SER A 536 -21.68 -25.70 -1.70
C SER A 536 -22.36 -24.47 -2.33
N GLU A 537 -22.96 -23.61 -1.50
CA GLU A 537 -23.61 -22.38 -1.91
C GLU A 537 -22.63 -21.35 -2.47
N VAL A 538 -21.50 -21.11 -1.80
CA VAL A 538 -20.51 -20.12 -2.26
C VAL A 538 -19.79 -20.60 -3.52
N LEU A 539 -19.45 -21.88 -3.62
CA LEU A 539 -18.82 -22.43 -4.83
C LEU A 539 -19.79 -22.43 -6.01
N THR A 540 -21.07 -22.73 -5.78
CA THR A 540 -22.12 -22.59 -6.79
C THR A 540 -22.29 -21.13 -7.22
N HIS A 541 -22.29 -20.19 -6.28
CA HIS A 541 -22.32 -18.76 -6.59
C HIS A 541 -21.14 -18.36 -7.49
N ILE A 542 -19.90 -18.70 -7.11
CA ILE A 542 -18.69 -18.38 -7.87
C ILE A 542 -18.74 -18.98 -9.29
N ARG A 543 -19.21 -20.24 -9.43
CA ARG A 543 -19.28 -20.96 -10.71
C ARG A 543 -20.38 -20.49 -11.66
N SER A 544 -21.37 -19.75 -11.15
CA SER A 544 -22.50 -19.21 -11.92
C SER A 544 -22.49 -17.68 -12.07
N ASN A 545 -21.51 -17.00 -11.46
CA ASN A 545 -21.36 -15.55 -11.49
C ASN A 545 -20.01 -15.15 -12.11
N PHE A 546 -19.75 -13.83 -12.23
CA PHE A 546 -18.50 -13.28 -12.78
C PHE A 546 -18.22 -13.68 -14.23
N GLY A 547 -19.29 -13.88 -15.01
CA GLY A 547 -19.20 -14.38 -16.39
C GLY A 547 -18.97 -15.88 -16.51
N ASN A 548 -18.95 -16.62 -15.40
CA ASN A 548 -18.91 -18.09 -15.41
C ASN A 548 -20.28 -18.68 -15.73
N ASN A 549 -20.27 -19.84 -16.39
CA ASN A 549 -21.46 -20.66 -16.64
C ASN A 549 -21.12 -22.14 -16.43
N ALA A 550 -20.72 -22.49 -15.20
CA ALA A 550 -20.33 -23.85 -14.84
C ALA A 550 -21.34 -24.48 -13.86
N GLY A 551 -21.51 -25.80 -13.93
CA GLY A 551 -22.51 -26.52 -13.12
C GLY A 551 -22.27 -26.37 -11.61
N PRO A 552 -23.32 -26.45 -10.77
CA PRO A 552 -23.25 -26.17 -9.32
C PRO A 552 -22.40 -27.18 -8.57
N VAL A 553 -21.97 -26.83 -7.36
CA VAL A 553 -21.37 -27.76 -6.39
C VAL A 553 -22.43 -28.14 -5.38
N THR A 554 -22.63 -29.44 -5.14
CA THR A 554 -23.64 -29.91 -4.16
C THR A 554 -23.02 -30.11 -2.77
N THR A 555 -23.86 -30.09 -1.74
CA THR A 555 -23.44 -30.35 -0.35
C THR A 555 -22.83 -31.73 -0.19
N GLU A 556 -23.33 -32.74 -0.90
CA GLU A 556 -22.78 -34.11 -0.89
C GLU A 556 -21.40 -34.21 -1.53
N GLU A 557 -21.18 -33.46 -2.63
CA GLU A 557 -19.84 -33.35 -3.25
C GLU A 557 -18.85 -32.76 -2.24
N VAL A 558 -19.25 -31.72 -1.49
CA VAL A 558 -18.42 -31.11 -0.45
C VAL A 558 -18.13 -32.08 0.69
N ALA A 559 -19.17 -32.72 1.24
CA ALA A 559 -19.04 -33.66 2.35
C ALA A 559 -18.10 -34.82 1.99
N LYS A 560 -18.21 -35.35 0.76
CA LYS A 560 -17.34 -36.42 0.25
C LYS A 560 -15.89 -35.97 0.18
N VAL A 561 -15.62 -34.79 -0.38
CA VAL A 561 -14.26 -34.26 -0.49
C VAL A 561 -13.69 -33.95 0.89
N ARG A 562 -14.46 -33.33 1.78
CA ARG A 562 -14.02 -33.05 3.15
C ARG A 562 -13.64 -34.33 3.91
N ALA A 563 -14.40 -35.41 3.75
CA ALA A 563 -14.07 -36.69 4.35
C ALA A 563 -12.75 -37.28 3.81
N SER A 564 -12.36 -36.93 2.58
CA SER A 564 -11.12 -37.43 1.95
C SER A 564 -9.84 -36.67 2.32
N ILE A 565 -9.96 -35.53 3.02
CA ILE A 565 -8.83 -34.66 3.40
C ILE A 565 -8.35 -34.95 4.83
N LYS A 566 -9.13 -35.70 5.63
CA LYS A 566 -8.81 -36.04 7.01
C LYS A 566 -7.67 -37.05 7.15
#